data_AF-A0A0F9JMT2-F1
#
_entry.id   AF-A0A0F9JMT2-F1
#
_cell.length_a   1.000
_cell.length_b   1.000
_cell.length_c   1.000
_cell.angle_alpha   90.00
_cell.angle_beta   90.00
_cell.angle_gamma   90.00
#
_symmetry.space_group_name_H-M   'P 1'
#
loop_
_entity.id
_entity.type
_entity.pdbx_description
1 polymer ?
#
loop_
_entity_poly.entity_id
_entity_poly.type
_entity_poly.pdbx_seq_one_letter_code
_entity_poly.pdbx_strand_id
1 'polypeptide(L)'
;MTHHISPSQIKLWRDCKRKYGFKYIDKLREPTSPKMQFGTDVHAQLEQWLKKGKTPDSTPEGQVAKQGIRKDWLPSPGSHLLVEHKLEIPLPELGDVTLIGYIDCVEPPDLARRMPTVIDHKTTSSLNWALTEDELAADPQGLIYSVWAMQHFNTGAALARWLYYVASNPKAGPRKPAGAQPVDHVFVADDPAFARRWAELLKDVADIVAVRNERPDTATIEPSPPACGKFGGCYFNGNPCELSSGEILRGHLVQFERAHNKQLTHCNNSITVPAEARKEPSMPTLMEKLTNKAKQENKGKKLEEQAKDVAAAVEAKAKAKTDDGPKTLLDTIKEKAAGVGVNPPEGDSDKGAYPPMPDTTAEITAESLDELGKSDLLALAKQRGVKANGRMKIETIKTSILEALTVVTTQHGPPEKIVETTSASDPAVTELMLLEAQAADIGADATPSPTGESSNGKAAGLVVMFGCVFEKNQTLANGVYHLVDLLTEPMEAVCLQNDVPHWSAVEFGKGPGMLSAVLDEWWDEKGPKEGVIIADPSTAECRAVKETLRRRADVVIRSVQ
;
A
#
# COMPACT_ATOMS: atom_id res chain seq x y z
N MET A 1 -24.12 -6.63 30.75
CA MET A 1 -22.69 -6.27 30.92
C MET A 1 -22.36 -5.35 29.78
N THR A 2 -21.80 -4.18 30.03
CA THR A 2 -21.38 -3.27 28.95
C THR A 2 -20.17 -3.85 28.23
N HIS A 3 -20.27 -4.03 26.92
CA HIS A 3 -19.19 -4.54 26.10
C HIS A 3 -18.47 -3.39 25.40
N HIS A 4 -17.24 -3.13 25.82
CA HIS A 4 -16.34 -2.22 25.12
C HIS A 4 -15.52 -2.98 24.07
N ILE A 5 -15.63 -2.57 22.81
CA ILE A 5 -14.95 -3.21 21.69
C ILE A 5 -14.06 -2.20 20.96
N SER A 6 -12.77 -2.50 20.77
CA SER A 6 -11.84 -1.60 20.07
C SER A 6 -11.55 -2.04 18.63
N PRO A 7 -11.09 -1.15 17.74
CA PRO A 7 -10.67 -1.54 16.40
C PRO A 7 -9.57 -2.61 16.41
N SER A 8 -8.63 -2.52 17.37
CA SER A 8 -7.58 -3.52 17.56
C SER A 8 -8.11 -4.89 17.99
N GLN A 9 -9.23 -4.94 18.71
CA GLN A 9 -9.93 -6.19 19.06
C GLN A 9 -10.56 -6.84 17.82
N ILE A 10 -11.24 -6.05 16.98
CA ILE A 10 -11.84 -6.53 15.73
C ILE A 10 -10.77 -7.01 14.76
N LYS A 11 -9.67 -6.25 14.62
CA LYS A 11 -8.54 -6.66 13.80
C LYS A 11 -7.92 -7.98 14.28
N LEU A 12 -7.74 -8.14 15.60
CA LEU A 12 -7.24 -9.39 16.17
C LEU A 12 -8.21 -10.56 15.94
N TRP A 13 -9.52 -10.31 16.05
CA TRP A 13 -10.57 -11.29 15.79
C TRP A 13 -10.53 -11.78 14.34
N ARG A 14 -10.51 -10.86 13.37
CA ARG A 14 -10.38 -11.15 11.94
C ARG A 14 -9.08 -11.88 11.60
N ASP A 15 -7.99 -11.53 12.27
CA ASP A 15 -6.71 -12.19 12.06
C ASP A 15 -6.70 -13.63 12.63
N CYS A 16 -7.05 -13.80 13.91
CA CYS A 16 -7.09 -15.10 14.58
C CYS A 16 -8.00 -15.09 15.81
N LYS A 17 -9.17 -15.73 15.70
CA LYS A 17 -10.15 -15.88 16.78
C LYS A 17 -9.57 -16.56 18.03
N ARG A 18 -8.76 -17.61 17.86
CA ARG A 18 -8.08 -18.27 19.00
C ARG A 18 -7.11 -17.33 19.74
N LYS A 19 -6.33 -16.53 19.01
CA LYS A 19 -5.44 -15.52 19.60
C LYS A 19 -6.25 -14.46 20.37
N TYR A 20 -7.42 -14.08 19.85
CA TYR A 20 -8.36 -13.23 20.56
C TYR A 20 -8.81 -13.86 21.88
N GLY A 21 -9.17 -15.15 21.88
CA GLY A 21 -9.55 -15.90 23.08
C GLY A 21 -8.48 -15.84 24.17
N PHE A 22 -7.22 -16.14 23.83
CA PHE A 22 -6.13 -16.12 24.82
C PHE A 22 -5.96 -14.74 25.44
N LYS A 23 -6.02 -13.68 24.62
CA LYS A 23 -5.80 -12.31 25.08
C LYS A 23 -6.97 -11.73 25.87
N TYR A 24 -8.21 -11.97 25.42
CA TYR A 24 -9.39 -11.25 25.93
C TYR A 24 -10.37 -12.12 26.72
N ILE A 25 -10.36 -13.45 26.57
CA ILE A 25 -11.16 -14.38 27.38
C ILE A 25 -10.32 -14.88 28.56
N ASP A 26 -9.16 -15.49 28.26
CA ASP A 26 -8.26 -16.06 29.28
C ASP A 26 -7.35 -15.02 29.93
N LYS A 27 -7.29 -13.81 29.36
CA LYS A 27 -6.49 -12.67 29.85
C LYS A 27 -4.99 -12.94 29.92
N LEU A 28 -4.46 -13.78 29.03
CA LEU A 28 -3.03 -13.99 28.88
C LEU A 28 -2.39 -12.74 28.28
N ARG A 29 -1.51 -12.09 29.05
CA ARG A 29 -0.85 -10.85 28.65
C ARG A 29 0.37 -11.15 27.78
N GLU A 30 0.41 -10.56 26.59
CA GLU A 30 1.63 -10.50 25.78
C GLU A 30 2.62 -9.51 26.43
N PRO A 31 3.91 -9.85 26.56
CA PRO A 31 4.90 -8.90 27.03
C PRO A 31 5.09 -7.77 26.02
N THR A 32 5.28 -6.55 26.51
CA THR A 32 5.64 -5.40 25.66
C THR A 32 6.99 -5.66 25.00
N SER A 33 7.02 -5.71 23.68
CA SER A 33 8.28 -5.85 22.94
C SER A 33 9.02 -4.50 22.83
N PRO A 34 10.35 -4.48 22.65
CA PRO A 34 11.08 -3.24 22.39
C PRO A 34 10.56 -2.47 21.18
N LYS A 35 10.03 -3.17 20.16
CA LYS A 35 9.42 -2.52 18.98
C LYS A 35 8.11 -1.82 19.31
N MET A 36 7.31 -2.39 20.22
CA MET A 36 6.07 -1.75 20.68
C MET A 36 6.38 -0.49 21.48
N GLN A 37 7.37 -0.56 22.39
CA GLN A 37 7.79 0.61 23.16
C GLN A 37 8.32 1.73 22.24
N PHE A 38 9.16 1.37 21.26
CA PHE A 38 9.65 2.31 20.25
C PHE A 38 8.49 3.03 19.52
N GLY A 39 7.44 2.30 19.14
CA GLY A 39 6.24 2.89 18.55
C GLY A 39 5.56 3.89 19.48
N THR A 40 5.33 3.50 20.75
CA THR A 40 4.76 4.38 21.78
C THR A 40 5.55 5.67 21.94
N ASP A 41 6.88 5.57 21.98
CA ASP A 41 7.76 6.72 22.16
C ASP A 41 7.75 7.65 20.93
N VAL A 42 7.61 7.10 19.71
CA VAL A 42 7.39 7.90 18.48
C VAL A 42 6.06 8.65 18.54
N HIS A 43 4.96 8.00 18.98
CA HIS A 43 3.66 8.67 19.13
C HIS A 43 3.75 9.81 20.14
N ALA A 44 4.40 9.60 21.29
CA ALA A 44 4.56 10.65 22.30
C ALA A 44 5.28 11.90 21.76
N GLN A 45 6.27 11.73 20.86
CA GLN A 45 6.95 12.84 20.20
C GLN A 45 6.03 13.55 19.19
N LEU A 46 5.26 12.79 18.40
CA LEU A 46 4.29 13.34 17.43
C LEU A 46 3.14 14.08 18.13
N GLU A 47 2.67 13.56 19.26
CA GLU A 47 1.66 14.21 20.10
C GLU A 47 2.17 15.56 20.62
N GLN A 48 3.40 15.61 21.13
CA GLN A 48 4.02 16.86 21.59
C GLN A 48 4.16 17.89 20.45
N TRP A 49 4.51 17.42 19.25
CA TRP A 49 4.52 18.27 18.06
C TRP A 49 3.12 18.80 17.76
N LEU A 50 2.13 17.94 17.55
CA LEU A 50 0.78 18.33 17.12
C LEU A 50 0.08 19.25 18.14
N LYS A 51 0.22 18.96 19.45
CA LYS A 51 -0.41 19.75 20.52
C LYS A 51 0.31 21.07 20.81
N LYS A 52 1.65 21.08 20.81
CA LYS A 52 2.45 22.19 21.38
C LYS A 52 3.44 22.83 20.39
N GLY A 53 3.53 22.32 19.16
CA GLY A 53 4.57 22.70 18.19
C GLY A 53 5.98 22.35 18.65
N LYS A 54 6.14 21.46 19.65
CA LYS A 54 7.46 21.07 20.13
C LYS A 54 8.10 20.11 19.14
N THR A 55 9.13 20.57 18.45
CA THR A 55 9.89 19.74 17.50
C THR A 55 10.41 18.47 18.20
N PRO A 56 10.26 17.28 17.58
CA PRO A 56 10.82 16.05 18.14
C PRO A 56 12.33 16.18 18.39
N ASP A 57 12.84 15.49 19.41
CA ASP A 57 14.26 15.57 19.77
C ASP A 57 15.17 14.76 18.82
N SER A 58 16.45 14.60 19.20
CA SER A 58 17.44 13.87 18.39
C SER A 58 17.52 12.37 18.69
N THR A 59 16.65 11.82 19.55
CA THR A 59 16.58 10.37 19.81
C THR A 59 16.21 9.60 18.54
N PRO A 60 16.48 8.29 18.45
CA PRO A 60 16.02 7.46 17.33
C PRO A 60 14.52 7.64 17.01
N GLU A 61 13.68 7.71 18.03
CA GLU A 61 12.24 7.91 17.97
C GLU A 61 11.90 9.31 17.44
N GLY A 62 12.55 10.35 17.96
CA GLY A 62 12.40 11.73 17.50
C GLY A 62 12.83 11.93 16.04
N GLN A 63 13.89 11.24 15.59
CA GLN A 63 14.30 11.26 14.18
C GLN A 63 13.28 10.58 13.27
N VAL A 64 12.61 9.53 13.75
CA VAL A 64 11.54 8.86 13.00
C VAL A 64 10.30 9.76 12.91
N ALA A 65 9.89 10.39 14.02
CA ALA A 65 8.78 11.34 14.07
C ALA A 65 8.96 12.53 13.09
N LYS A 66 10.18 13.06 12.97
CA LYS A 66 10.51 14.16 12.04
C LYS A 66 10.19 13.87 10.56
N GLN A 67 10.08 12.61 10.16
CA GLN A 67 9.87 12.25 8.75
C GLN A 67 8.51 12.72 8.23
N GLY A 68 7.45 12.64 9.05
CA GLY A 68 6.11 13.09 8.67
C GLY A 68 6.00 14.62 8.67
N ILE A 69 6.70 15.29 9.59
CA ILE A 69 6.72 16.75 9.71
C ILE A 69 7.39 17.38 8.48
N ARG A 70 8.55 16.88 8.05
CA ARG A 70 9.34 17.48 6.95
C ARG A 70 8.68 17.42 5.57
N LYS A 71 7.66 16.59 5.39
CA LYS A 71 6.98 16.41 4.11
C LYS A 71 5.61 17.08 4.06
N ASP A 72 5.29 17.90 5.07
CA ASP A 72 4.00 18.58 5.21
C ASP A 72 2.80 17.63 5.14
N TRP A 73 2.97 16.41 5.63
CA TRP A 73 1.90 15.40 5.68
C TRP A 73 1.07 15.45 6.95
N LEU A 74 1.62 16.11 7.98
CA LEU A 74 0.92 16.44 9.21
C LEU A 74 0.37 17.86 9.13
N PRO A 75 -0.79 18.12 9.75
CA PRO A 75 -1.29 19.48 9.86
C PRO A 75 -0.34 20.34 10.68
N SER A 76 -0.49 21.66 10.53
CA SER A 76 0.21 22.60 11.41
C SER A 76 -0.26 22.40 12.85
N PRO A 77 0.64 22.40 13.83
CA PRO A 77 0.27 22.17 15.21
C PRO A 77 -0.66 23.27 15.73
N GLY A 78 -1.61 22.92 16.60
CA GLY A 78 -2.54 23.89 17.17
C GLY A 78 -3.68 23.27 17.97
N SER A 79 -4.36 24.09 18.76
CA SER A 79 -5.49 23.68 19.62
C SER A 79 -6.75 23.26 18.87
N HIS A 80 -6.82 23.52 17.57
CA HIS A 80 -7.92 23.09 16.71
C HIS A 80 -7.86 21.58 16.39
N LEU A 81 -6.71 20.92 16.58
CA LEU A 81 -6.55 19.49 16.34
C LEU A 81 -7.06 18.68 17.53
N LEU A 82 -7.74 17.56 17.24
CA LEU A 82 -8.11 16.57 18.27
C LEU A 82 -7.03 15.49 18.31
N VAL A 83 -6.08 15.61 19.24
CA VAL A 83 -4.90 14.72 19.33
C VAL A 83 -5.03 13.73 20.49
N GLU A 84 -4.80 12.44 20.23
CA GLU A 84 -5.07 11.31 21.15
C GLU A 84 -6.53 11.34 21.65
N HIS A 85 -7.46 11.59 20.72
CA HIS A 85 -8.85 11.82 21.05
C HIS A 85 -9.60 10.50 21.26
N LYS A 86 -10.24 10.37 22.43
CA LYS A 86 -11.07 9.20 22.73
C LYS A 86 -12.32 9.22 21.85
N LEU A 87 -12.57 8.15 21.13
CA LEU A 87 -13.82 7.93 20.41
C LEU A 87 -14.71 6.96 21.19
N GLU A 88 -16.02 7.19 21.10
CA GLU A 88 -17.07 6.30 21.61
C GLU A 88 -18.22 6.28 20.59
N ILE A 89 -18.59 5.10 20.11
CA ILE A 89 -19.75 4.90 19.23
C ILE A 89 -20.66 3.84 19.87
N PRO A 90 -21.79 4.22 20.47
CA PRO A 90 -22.76 3.25 21.00
C PRO A 90 -23.43 2.48 19.84
N LEU A 91 -23.61 1.17 20.02
CA LEU A 91 -24.26 0.27 19.05
C LEU A 91 -25.50 -0.38 19.68
N PRO A 92 -26.59 0.39 19.90
CA PRO A 92 -27.78 -0.10 20.60
C PRO A 92 -28.44 -1.31 19.93
N GLU A 93 -28.29 -1.46 18.61
CA GLU A 93 -28.78 -2.60 17.84
C GLU A 93 -28.09 -3.93 18.20
N LEU A 94 -26.92 -3.87 18.85
CA LEU A 94 -26.20 -5.02 19.39
C LEU A 94 -26.29 -5.12 20.92
N GLY A 95 -27.20 -4.37 21.55
CA GLY A 95 -27.39 -4.31 23.00
C GLY A 95 -26.48 -3.27 23.67
N ASP A 96 -25.97 -3.58 24.86
CA ASP A 96 -25.11 -2.68 25.64
C ASP A 96 -23.64 -2.73 25.15
N VAL A 97 -23.45 -2.40 23.87
CA VAL A 97 -22.16 -2.45 23.16
C VAL A 97 -21.71 -1.04 22.79
N THR A 98 -20.43 -0.75 23.00
CA THR A 98 -19.82 0.53 22.59
C THR A 98 -18.48 0.25 21.92
N LEU A 99 -18.31 0.78 20.72
CA LEU A 99 -17.00 0.86 20.10
C LEU A 99 -16.18 1.96 20.77
N ILE A 100 -14.98 1.63 21.24
CA ILE A 100 -14.09 2.57 21.91
C ILE A 100 -12.70 2.57 21.26
N GLY A 101 -12.02 3.71 21.32
CA GLY A 101 -10.66 3.83 20.78
C GLY A 101 -10.04 5.19 21.05
N TYR A 102 -8.81 5.37 20.57
CA TYR A 102 -8.08 6.64 20.60
C TYR A 102 -7.57 6.92 19.20
N ILE A 103 -7.97 8.06 18.64
CA ILE A 103 -7.51 8.53 17.34
C ILE A 103 -6.27 9.40 17.57
N ASP A 104 -5.16 9.09 16.90
CA ASP A 104 -3.90 9.80 17.10
C ASP A 104 -4.06 11.30 16.78
N CYS A 105 -4.71 11.64 15.67
CA CYS A 105 -5.04 13.02 15.33
C CYS A 105 -6.27 13.12 14.43
N VAL A 106 -7.11 14.13 14.67
CA VAL A 106 -8.16 14.54 13.75
C VAL A 106 -7.99 16.02 13.41
N GLU A 107 -7.84 16.30 12.12
CA GLU A 107 -7.92 17.64 11.55
C GLU A 107 -9.39 17.92 11.22
N PRO A 108 -10.04 18.91 11.86
CA PRO A 108 -11.41 19.30 11.54
C PRO A 108 -11.57 19.69 10.07
N PRO A 109 -12.81 19.67 9.52
CA PRO A 109 -13.05 20.16 8.17
C PRO A 109 -12.65 21.63 8.06
N ASP A 110 -11.89 21.97 7.02
CA ASP A 110 -11.61 23.34 6.63
C ASP A 110 -12.45 23.77 5.42
N LEU A 111 -12.36 25.05 5.06
CA LEU A 111 -13.08 25.61 3.91
C LEU A 111 -12.70 24.94 2.57
N ALA A 112 -11.50 24.35 2.48
CA ALA A 112 -10.98 23.78 1.25
C ALA A 112 -11.45 22.33 1.04
N ARG A 113 -11.38 21.48 2.07
CA ARG A 113 -11.69 20.05 2.00
C ARG A 113 -13.15 19.73 2.34
N ARG A 114 -13.79 20.54 3.20
CA ARG A 114 -15.17 20.31 3.69
C ARG A 114 -15.41 18.93 4.33
N MET A 115 -14.36 18.20 4.68
CA MET A 115 -14.42 16.92 5.36
C MET A 115 -13.27 16.83 6.39
N PRO A 116 -13.48 16.18 7.54
CA PRO A 116 -12.41 15.95 8.50
C PRO A 116 -11.36 15.00 7.92
N THR A 117 -10.12 15.14 8.39
CA THR A 117 -9.03 14.19 8.12
C THR A 117 -8.67 13.46 9.40
N VAL A 118 -8.86 12.15 9.42
CA VAL A 118 -8.43 11.25 10.48
C VAL A 118 -7.03 10.78 10.15
N ILE A 119 -6.09 10.98 11.07
CA ILE A 119 -4.68 10.61 10.90
C ILE A 119 -4.31 9.56 11.95
N ASP A 120 -3.66 8.51 11.50
CA ASP A 120 -3.08 7.47 12.36
C ASP A 120 -1.59 7.28 12.00
N HIS A 121 -0.76 7.15 13.02
CA HIS A 121 0.67 7.01 12.94
C HIS A 121 1.06 5.53 13.08
N LYS A 122 1.83 5.02 12.11
CA LYS A 122 2.29 3.63 12.10
C LYS A 122 3.80 3.58 12.00
N THR A 123 4.47 2.95 12.96
CA THR A 123 5.90 2.62 12.82
C THR A 123 6.08 1.25 12.17
N THR A 124 7.02 1.13 11.25
CA THR A 124 7.28 -0.12 10.52
C THR A 124 8.77 -0.33 10.27
N SER A 125 9.20 -1.58 10.11
CA SER A 125 10.57 -1.88 9.66
C SER A 125 10.75 -1.70 8.14
N SER A 126 9.65 -1.67 7.38
CA SER A 126 9.66 -1.53 5.92
C SER A 126 8.33 -1.01 5.40
N LEU A 127 8.35 -0.19 4.35
CA LEU A 127 7.15 0.32 3.69
C LEU A 127 6.36 -0.78 2.96
N ASN A 128 6.93 -1.98 2.76
CA ASN A 128 6.19 -3.11 2.21
C ASN A 128 5.02 -3.55 3.12
N TRP A 129 5.04 -3.15 4.40
CA TRP A 129 3.97 -3.38 5.36
C TRP A 129 2.92 -2.26 5.38
N ALA A 130 3.14 -1.17 4.63
CA ALA A 130 2.13 -0.13 4.47
C ALA A 130 0.91 -0.72 3.77
N LEU A 131 -0.29 -0.39 4.24
CA LEU A 131 -1.51 -0.78 3.54
C LEU A 131 -1.54 -0.12 2.15
N THR A 132 -2.17 -0.77 1.19
CA THR A 132 -2.65 -0.09 0.00
C THR A 132 -3.90 0.73 0.34
N GLU A 133 -4.33 1.60 -0.57
CA GLU A 133 -5.60 2.31 -0.43
C GLU A 133 -6.78 1.34 -0.25
N ASP A 134 -6.88 0.28 -1.08
CA ASP A 134 -7.92 -0.75 -0.96
C ASP A 134 -7.86 -1.50 0.37
N GLU A 135 -6.65 -1.81 0.85
CA GLU A 135 -6.45 -2.45 2.15
C GLU A 135 -6.90 -1.51 3.29
N LEU A 136 -6.60 -0.20 3.21
CA LEU A 136 -7.05 0.81 4.17
C LEU A 136 -8.58 0.98 4.13
N ALA A 137 -9.18 0.90 2.95
CA ALA A 137 -10.62 0.98 2.75
C ALA A 137 -11.38 -0.17 3.44
N ALA A 138 -10.71 -1.31 3.68
CA ALA A 138 -11.27 -2.45 4.41
C ALA A 138 -10.78 -2.56 5.87
N ASP A 139 -9.91 -1.65 6.33
CA ASP A 139 -9.34 -1.72 7.67
C ASP A 139 -10.36 -1.28 8.74
N PRO A 140 -10.62 -2.09 9.78
CA PRO A 140 -11.59 -1.75 10.83
C PRO A 140 -11.32 -0.44 11.54
N GLN A 141 -10.05 -0.07 11.75
CA GLN A 141 -9.68 1.15 12.45
C GLN A 141 -9.93 2.37 11.57
N GLY A 142 -9.55 2.32 10.28
CA GLY A 142 -9.90 3.37 9.32
C GLY A 142 -11.42 3.59 9.26
N LEU A 143 -12.18 2.51 9.13
CA LEU A 143 -13.64 2.56 9.03
C LEU A 143 -14.30 3.17 10.29
N ILE A 144 -13.94 2.67 11.49
CA ILE A 144 -14.50 3.17 12.75
C ILE A 144 -14.14 4.63 12.99
N TYR A 145 -12.90 5.02 12.73
CA TYR A 145 -12.46 6.39 12.96
C TYR A 145 -13.17 7.36 12.03
N SER A 146 -13.37 6.97 10.76
CA SER A 146 -14.12 7.77 9.80
C SER A 146 -15.61 7.87 10.15
N VAL A 147 -16.27 6.81 10.61
CA VAL A 147 -17.66 6.89 11.12
C VAL A 147 -17.76 7.90 12.25
N TRP A 148 -16.88 7.79 13.24
CA TRP A 148 -16.87 8.73 14.37
C TRP A 148 -16.66 10.17 13.89
N ALA A 149 -15.69 10.41 13.01
CA ALA A 149 -15.38 11.76 12.53
C ALA A 149 -16.55 12.36 11.72
N MET A 150 -17.19 11.55 10.87
CA MET A 150 -18.38 11.96 10.10
C MET A 150 -19.52 12.37 11.02
N GLN A 151 -19.81 11.59 12.06
CA GLN A 151 -20.84 11.91 13.06
C GLN A 151 -20.48 13.15 13.88
N HIS A 152 -19.23 13.24 14.36
CA HIS A 152 -18.77 14.32 15.22
C HIS A 152 -18.82 15.68 14.52
N PHE A 153 -18.43 15.74 13.24
CA PHE A 153 -18.42 16.98 12.46
C PHE A 153 -19.65 17.16 11.57
N ASN A 154 -20.63 16.25 11.63
CA ASN A 154 -21.83 16.24 10.79
C ASN A 154 -21.49 16.36 9.29
N THR A 155 -20.63 15.46 8.80
CA THR A 155 -20.16 15.42 7.40
C THR A 155 -20.49 14.09 6.76
N GLY A 156 -20.72 14.08 5.44
CA GLY A 156 -21.01 12.85 4.67
C GLY A 156 -19.77 12.07 4.22
N ALA A 157 -18.57 12.55 4.52
CA ALA A 157 -17.31 11.91 4.15
C ALA A 157 -16.20 12.24 5.16
N ALA A 158 -15.18 11.39 5.22
CA ALA A 158 -13.95 11.63 5.97
C ALA A 158 -12.73 11.06 5.23
N LEU A 159 -11.64 11.83 5.22
CA LEU A 159 -10.35 11.35 4.71
C LEU A 159 -9.63 10.58 5.83
N ALA A 160 -9.37 9.29 5.62
CA ALA A 160 -8.47 8.53 6.46
C ALA A 160 -7.05 8.58 5.89
N ARG A 161 -6.07 8.93 6.71
CA ARG A 161 -4.65 9.01 6.36
C ARG A 161 -3.81 8.21 7.35
N TRP A 162 -3.16 7.17 6.86
CA TRP A 162 -2.22 6.38 7.64
C TRP A 162 -0.79 6.75 7.26
N LEU A 163 -0.05 7.26 8.23
CA LEU A 163 1.33 7.69 8.06
C LEU A 163 2.27 6.60 8.53
N TYR A 164 2.94 5.94 7.58
CA TYR A 164 3.93 4.92 7.85
C TYR A 164 5.32 5.53 7.97
N TYR A 165 5.95 5.34 9.12
CA TYR A 165 7.30 5.77 9.42
C TYR A 165 8.24 4.57 9.47
N VAL A 166 9.28 4.55 8.63
CA VAL A 166 10.27 3.48 8.71
C VAL A 166 11.19 3.73 9.91
N ALA A 167 11.19 2.79 10.85
CA ALA A 167 12.15 2.74 11.94
C ALA A 167 13.55 2.55 11.35
N SER A 168 14.49 3.44 11.70
CA SER A 168 15.88 3.27 11.31
C SER A 168 16.39 1.94 11.89
N ASN A 169 16.95 1.07 11.05
CA ASN A 169 17.54 -0.18 11.54
C ASN A 169 18.85 0.17 12.28
N PRO A 170 18.91 0.05 13.62
CA PRO A 170 20.11 0.43 14.37
C PRO A 170 21.33 -0.41 13.98
N LYS A 171 21.13 -1.63 13.45
CA LYS A 171 22.22 -2.50 13.00
C LYS A 171 22.89 -2.02 11.71
N ALA A 172 22.25 -1.13 10.94
CA ALA A 172 22.78 -0.65 9.67
C ALA A 172 23.69 0.58 9.81
N GLY A 173 24.03 0.97 11.06
CA GLY A 173 24.72 2.22 11.38
C GLY A 173 23.78 3.42 11.35
N PRO A 174 24.29 4.66 11.46
CA PRO A 174 23.51 5.89 11.36
C PRO A 174 23.04 6.12 9.91
N ARG A 175 22.18 5.23 9.40
CA ARG A 175 21.51 5.46 8.12
C ARG A 175 20.40 6.47 8.33
N LYS A 176 20.27 7.39 7.37
CA LYS A 176 19.08 8.22 7.23
C LYS A 176 17.85 7.29 7.27
N PRO A 177 16.81 7.64 8.04
CA PRO A 177 15.61 6.81 8.06
C PRO A 177 15.08 6.66 6.63
N ALA A 178 14.60 5.46 6.29
CA ALA A 178 14.31 5.05 4.91
C ALA A 178 13.08 5.75 4.29
N GLY A 179 12.54 6.76 4.98
CA GLY A 179 11.41 7.54 4.56
C GLY A 179 10.15 7.22 5.36
N ALA A 180 9.18 8.09 5.18
CA ALA A 180 7.80 7.84 5.54
C ALA A 180 6.95 7.80 4.25
N GLN A 181 5.75 7.25 4.34
CA GLN A 181 4.75 7.22 3.27
C GLN A 181 3.32 7.37 3.84
N PRO A 182 2.47 8.25 3.28
CA PRO A 182 1.05 8.28 3.58
C PRO A 182 0.32 7.23 2.74
N VAL A 183 -0.76 6.71 3.31
CA VAL A 183 -1.79 5.93 2.61
C VAL A 183 -3.09 6.62 2.92
N ASP A 184 -3.74 7.14 1.89
CA ASP A 184 -4.95 7.93 1.99
C ASP A 184 -6.12 7.13 1.42
N HIS A 185 -7.30 7.23 2.04
CA HIS A 185 -8.55 6.74 1.50
C HIS A 185 -9.71 7.64 1.95
N VAL A 186 -10.62 7.99 1.04
CA VAL A 186 -11.81 8.78 1.36
C VAL A 186 -12.98 7.84 1.59
N PHE A 187 -13.52 7.85 2.81
CA PHE A 187 -14.75 7.16 3.14
C PHE A 187 -15.94 8.10 2.92
N VAL A 188 -16.97 7.62 2.23
CA VAL A 188 -18.21 8.36 1.95
C VAL A 188 -19.39 7.58 2.52
N ALA A 189 -20.22 8.21 3.34
CA ALA A 189 -21.31 7.56 4.06
C ALA A 189 -22.33 6.91 3.10
N ASP A 190 -22.62 7.56 1.98
CA ASP A 190 -23.60 7.11 0.97
C ASP A 190 -23.03 6.09 -0.03
N ASP A 191 -21.75 5.72 0.07
CA ASP A 191 -21.17 4.69 -0.80
C ASP A 191 -21.69 3.29 -0.41
N PRO A 192 -22.32 2.53 -1.33
CA PRO A 192 -22.76 1.17 -1.05
C PRO A 192 -21.64 0.24 -0.57
N ALA A 193 -20.39 0.44 -1.01
CA ALA A 193 -19.25 -0.35 -0.52
C ALA A 193 -18.89 -0.01 0.93
N PHE A 194 -19.04 1.26 1.34
CA PHE A 194 -18.91 1.66 2.73
C PHE A 194 -19.96 0.97 3.61
N ALA A 195 -21.24 1.03 3.22
CA ALA A 195 -22.33 0.41 3.96
C ALA A 195 -22.14 -1.11 4.15
N ARG A 196 -21.70 -1.82 3.09
CA ARG A 196 -21.40 -3.26 3.18
C ARG A 196 -20.28 -3.56 4.19
N ARG A 197 -19.16 -2.82 4.12
CA ARG A 197 -18.03 -3.00 5.05
C ARG A 197 -18.41 -2.68 6.49
N TRP A 198 -19.25 -1.68 6.70
CA TRP A 198 -19.78 -1.36 8.02
C TRP A 198 -20.66 -2.49 8.56
N ALA A 199 -21.57 -3.03 7.74
CA ALA A 199 -22.38 -4.19 8.13
C ALA A 199 -21.55 -5.43 8.46
N GLU A 200 -20.49 -5.71 7.69
CA GLU A 200 -19.54 -6.79 7.99
C GLU A 200 -18.80 -6.56 9.31
N LEU A 201 -18.37 -5.33 9.58
CA LEU A 201 -17.75 -4.97 10.85
C LEU A 201 -18.73 -5.20 12.03
N LEU A 202 -20.00 -4.84 11.89
CA LEU A 202 -21.01 -5.09 12.91
C LEU A 202 -21.26 -6.59 13.16
N LYS A 203 -21.13 -7.44 12.13
CA LYS A 203 -21.16 -8.90 12.31
C LYS A 203 -19.98 -9.38 13.15
N ASP A 204 -18.77 -8.89 12.89
CA ASP A 204 -17.60 -9.22 13.72
C ASP A 204 -17.78 -8.78 15.18
N VAL A 205 -18.39 -7.61 15.39
CA VAL A 205 -18.70 -7.10 16.73
C VAL A 205 -19.69 -8.02 17.44
N ALA A 206 -20.76 -8.44 16.75
CA ALA A 206 -21.75 -9.38 17.29
C ALA A 206 -21.12 -10.73 17.65
N ASP A 207 -20.27 -11.29 16.77
CA ASP A 207 -19.54 -12.54 17.02
C ASP A 207 -18.62 -12.43 18.25
N ILE A 208 -17.91 -11.30 18.38
CA ILE A 208 -17.07 -11.01 19.54
C ILE A 208 -17.91 -10.97 20.83
N VAL A 209 -19.08 -10.34 20.80
CA VAL A 209 -19.98 -10.27 21.96
C VAL A 209 -20.48 -11.66 22.33
N ALA A 210 -20.90 -12.47 21.36
CA ALA A 210 -21.35 -13.84 21.57
C ALA A 210 -20.26 -14.68 22.26
N VAL A 211 -19.05 -14.70 21.71
CA VAL A 211 -17.93 -15.45 22.29
C VAL A 211 -17.52 -14.95 23.67
N ARG A 212 -17.60 -13.63 23.94
CA ARG A 212 -17.36 -13.08 25.29
C ARG A 212 -18.40 -13.53 26.30
N ASN A 213 -19.65 -13.69 25.88
CA ASN A 213 -20.75 -14.10 26.76
C ASN A 213 -20.68 -15.60 27.04
N GLU A 214 -20.41 -16.41 26.01
CA GLU A 214 -20.29 -17.87 26.12
C GLU A 214 -19.04 -18.31 26.90
N ARG A 215 -17.94 -17.56 26.73
CA ARG A 215 -16.62 -17.87 27.30
C ARG A 215 -16.19 -19.33 27.04
N PRO A 216 -16.18 -19.79 25.77
CA PRO A 216 -15.74 -21.14 25.45
C PRO A 216 -14.27 -21.32 25.86
N ASP A 217 -13.86 -22.57 26.04
CA ASP A 217 -12.44 -22.90 26.16
C ASP A 217 -11.71 -22.40 24.91
N THR A 218 -10.71 -21.53 25.09
CA THR A 218 -9.98 -20.92 23.98
C THR A 218 -9.36 -21.96 23.05
N ALA A 219 -8.96 -23.13 23.57
CA ALA A 219 -8.43 -24.21 22.74
C ALA A 219 -9.44 -24.72 21.70
N THR A 220 -10.74 -24.55 21.95
CA THR A 220 -11.82 -24.93 21.02
C THR A 220 -12.14 -23.86 19.98
N ILE A 221 -11.68 -22.62 20.18
CA ILE A 221 -11.89 -21.54 19.21
C ILE A 221 -11.03 -21.80 17.97
N GLU A 222 -11.57 -21.56 16.79
CA GLU A 222 -10.88 -21.79 15.51
C GLU A 222 -9.55 -20.99 15.42
N PRO A 223 -8.42 -21.65 15.10
CA PRO A 223 -7.16 -20.97 14.89
C PRO A 223 -7.06 -20.43 13.46
N SER A 224 -6.19 -19.44 13.26
CA SER A 224 -5.82 -18.95 11.93
C SER A 224 -4.30 -19.06 11.76
N PRO A 225 -3.78 -20.21 11.28
CA PRO A 225 -2.35 -20.40 11.07
C PRO A 225 -1.68 -19.33 10.20
N PRO A 226 -2.32 -18.79 9.13
CA PRO A 226 -1.75 -17.69 8.36
C PRO A 226 -1.55 -16.38 9.14
N ALA A 227 -2.14 -16.24 10.32
CA ALA A 227 -1.90 -15.08 11.20
C ALA A 227 -0.69 -15.28 12.12
N CYS A 228 -0.18 -16.52 12.29
CA CYS A 228 0.87 -16.82 13.26
C CYS A 228 2.20 -16.13 12.99
N GLY A 229 2.57 -15.91 11.72
CA GLY A 229 3.79 -15.16 11.37
C GLY A 229 3.61 -13.64 11.28
N LYS A 230 2.38 -13.11 11.44
CA LYS A 230 2.16 -11.65 11.39
C LYS A 230 2.79 -10.98 12.60
N PHE A 231 3.23 -9.73 12.43
CA PHE A 231 3.74 -8.86 13.50
C PHE A 231 4.93 -9.43 14.31
N GLY A 232 5.73 -10.32 13.70
CA GLY A 232 6.90 -10.92 14.36
C GLY A 232 6.61 -12.21 15.12
N GLY A 233 5.42 -12.79 14.96
CA GLY A 233 5.05 -14.09 15.51
C GLY A 233 3.83 -14.04 16.43
N CYS A 234 3.23 -15.20 16.67
CA CYS A 234 2.23 -15.39 17.71
C CYS A 234 2.93 -15.85 19.00
N TYR A 235 2.83 -15.07 20.08
CA TYR A 235 3.39 -15.42 21.38
C TYR A 235 2.83 -16.74 21.93
N PHE A 236 1.60 -17.08 21.54
CA PHE A 236 0.92 -18.32 21.94
C PHE A 236 1.25 -19.52 21.04
N ASN A 237 2.14 -19.36 20.04
CA ASN A 237 2.54 -20.47 19.19
C ASN A 237 3.26 -21.55 20.02
N GLY A 238 2.89 -22.82 19.83
CA GLY A 238 3.23 -23.89 20.77
C GLY A 238 2.16 -24.03 21.85
N ASN A 239 2.55 -24.09 23.12
CA ASN A 239 1.61 -24.12 24.24
C ASN A 239 1.17 -22.68 24.58
N PRO A 240 -0.13 -22.30 24.57
CA PRO A 240 -1.33 -23.17 24.55
C PRO A 240 -2.06 -23.35 23.21
N CYS A 241 -1.58 -22.81 22.09
CA CYS A 241 -2.32 -22.87 20.81
C CYS A 241 -2.31 -24.25 20.13
N GLU A 242 -1.31 -25.09 20.45
CA GLU A 242 -1.09 -26.48 19.99
C GLU A 242 -1.37 -26.72 18.51
N LEU A 243 -0.86 -25.85 17.63
CA LEU A 243 -0.97 -26.06 16.18
C LEU A 243 -0.09 -27.24 15.75
N SER A 244 -0.64 -28.09 14.89
CA SER A 244 0.13 -29.14 14.22
C SER A 244 1.18 -28.52 13.29
N SER A 245 2.30 -29.24 13.06
CA SER A 245 3.34 -28.80 12.11
C SER A 245 2.78 -28.55 10.71
N GLY A 246 1.77 -29.32 10.27
CA GLY A 246 1.10 -29.12 8.98
C GLY A 246 0.28 -27.83 8.91
N GLU A 247 -0.40 -27.44 10.00
CA GLU A 247 -1.10 -26.15 10.08
C GLU A 247 -0.13 -24.97 10.05
N ILE A 248 0.98 -25.08 10.78
CA ILE A 248 2.04 -24.07 10.78
C ILE A 248 2.61 -23.89 9.36
N LEU A 249 2.94 -25.00 8.68
CA LEU A 249 3.47 -24.98 7.32
C LEU A 249 2.48 -24.33 6.33
N ARG A 250 1.19 -24.71 6.38
CA ARG A 250 0.14 -24.05 5.57
C ARG A 250 0.05 -22.56 5.84
N GLY A 251 0.16 -22.15 7.11
CA GLY A 251 0.21 -20.74 7.49
C GLY A 251 1.36 -19.99 6.83
N HIS A 252 2.56 -20.57 6.81
CA HIS A 252 3.73 -19.98 6.16
C HIS A 252 3.58 -19.88 4.64
N LEU A 253 3.00 -20.90 3.98
CA LEU A 253 2.74 -20.87 2.53
C LEU A 253 1.80 -19.73 2.14
N VAL A 254 0.68 -19.57 2.85
CA VAL A 254 -0.28 -18.47 2.60
C VAL A 254 0.37 -17.09 2.79
N GLN A 255 1.27 -16.95 3.78
CA GLN A 255 2.00 -15.69 3.99
C GLN A 255 2.99 -15.40 2.87
N PHE A 256 3.69 -16.43 2.39
CA PHE A 256 4.61 -16.33 1.26
C PHE A 256 3.88 -15.89 -0.01
N GLU A 257 2.74 -16.52 -0.32
CA GLU A 257 1.89 -16.15 -1.46
C GLU A 257 1.41 -14.69 -1.38
N ARG A 258 0.98 -14.23 -0.19
CA ARG A 258 0.57 -12.82 0.01
C ARG A 258 1.73 -11.85 -0.22
N ALA A 259 2.90 -12.13 0.33
CA ALA A 259 4.08 -11.29 0.15
C ALA A 259 4.49 -11.23 -1.34
N HIS A 260 4.47 -12.37 -2.02
CA HIS A 260 4.75 -12.48 -3.45
C HIS A 260 3.73 -11.69 -4.29
N ASN A 261 2.43 -11.86 -4.05
CA ASN A 261 1.38 -11.11 -4.75
C ASN A 261 1.49 -9.59 -4.52
N LYS A 262 1.84 -9.15 -3.31
CA LYS A 262 2.07 -7.72 -3.01
C LYS A 262 3.28 -7.15 -3.76
N GLN A 263 4.33 -7.96 -3.92
CA GLN A 263 5.48 -7.57 -4.72
C GLN A 263 5.13 -7.46 -6.20
N LEU A 264 4.33 -8.38 -6.73
CA LEU A 264 3.86 -8.34 -8.13
C LEU A 264 3.00 -7.10 -8.41
N THR A 265 2.05 -6.75 -7.54
CA THR A 265 1.24 -5.52 -7.71
C THR A 265 2.10 -4.27 -7.64
N HIS A 266 3.10 -4.22 -6.76
CA HIS A 266 4.04 -3.10 -6.71
C HIS A 266 4.88 -2.97 -7.98
N CYS A 267 5.39 -4.08 -8.52
CA CYS A 267 6.13 -4.10 -9.78
C CYS A 267 5.25 -3.64 -10.96
N ASN A 268 4.02 -4.14 -11.05
CA ASN A 268 3.09 -3.75 -12.13
C ASN A 268 2.73 -2.26 -12.09
N ASN A 269 2.49 -1.70 -10.90
CA ASN A 269 2.19 -0.28 -10.75
C ASN A 269 3.40 0.63 -11.01
N SER A 270 4.63 0.10 -10.89
CA SER A 270 5.86 0.86 -11.15
C SER A 270 6.23 0.89 -12.64
N ILE A 271 5.64 0.02 -13.47
CA ILE A 271 5.79 0.02 -14.93
C ILE A 271 4.68 0.90 -15.52
N THR A 272 4.69 2.20 -15.23
CA THR A 272 3.93 3.15 -16.04
C THR A 272 4.68 3.35 -17.35
N VAL A 273 4.32 2.58 -18.38
CA VAL A 273 4.77 2.84 -19.75
C VAL A 273 4.31 4.27 -20.11
N PRO A 274 5.21 5.20 -20.49
CA PRO A 274 4.83 6.56 -20.86
C PRO A 274 3.74 6.51 -21.93
N ALA A 275 2.69 7.32 -21.79
CA ALA A 275 1.57 7.36 -22.74
C ALA A 275 2.02 7.63 -24.19
N GLU A 276 3.21 8.21 -24.36
CA GLU A 276 3.86 8.48 -25.65
C GLU A 276 4.35 7.23 -26.38
N ALA A 277 4.58 6.11 -25.67
CA ALA A 277 5.00 4.83 -26.26
C ALA A 277 3.83 4.00 -26.83
N ARG A 278 2.58 4.47 -26.74
CA ARG A 278 1.40 3.79 -27.32
C ARG A 278 1.13 4.12 -28.80
N LYS A 279 1.96 4.94 -29.45
CA LYS A 279 1.93 5.09 -30.91
C LYS A 279 2.83 4.03 -31.54
N GLU A 280 2.30 2.82 -31.70
CA GLU A 280 2.98 1.81 -32.51
C GLU A 280 3.16 2.35 -33.94
N PRO A 281 4.40 2.48 -34.45
CA PRO A 281 4.60 2.74 -35.87
C PRO A 281 4.09 1.51 -36.62
N SER A 282 3.25 1.72 -37.65
CA SER A 282 2.78 0.63 -38.50
C SER A 282 3.98 -0.18 -39.01
N MET A 283 3.83 -1.51 -39.13
CA MET A 283 4.85 -2.43 -39.64
C MET A 283 5.61 -1.93 -40.90
N PRO A 284 4.96 -1.25 -41.87
CA PRO A 284 5.66 -0.61 -42.99
C PRO A 284 6.72 0.42 -42.55
N THR A 285 6.41 1.24 -41.55
CA THR A 285 7.29 2.28 -41.00
C THR A 285 8.49 1.69 -40.25
N LEU A 286 8.29 0.53 -39.61
CA LEU A 286 9.37 -0.20 -38.94
C LEU A 286 10.33 -0.83 -39.95
N MET A 287 9.80 -1.43 -41.02
CA MET A 287 10.61 -2.01 -42.11
C MET A 287 11.41 -0.94 -42.88
N GLU A 288 10.83 0.24 -43.10
CA GLU A 288 11.54 1.36 -43.72
C GLU A 288 12.69 1.87 -42.84
N LYS A 289 12.47 1.99 -41.52
CA LYS A 289 13.52 2.37 -40.55
C LYS A 289 14.65 1.34 -40.49
N LEU A 290 14.34 0.05 -40.50
CA LEU A 290 15.34 -1.02 -40.52
C LEU A 290 16.15 -1.03 -41.82
N THR A 291 15.47 -0.79 -42.96
CA THR A 291 16.13 -0.69 -44.27
C THR A 291 17.07 0.52 -44.33
N ASN A 292 16.65 1.65 -43.76
CA ASN A 292 17.48 2.86 -43.71
C ASN A 292 18.66 2.73 -42.73
N LYS A 293 18.49 2.00 -41.63
CA LYS A 293 19.57 1.67 -40.69
C LYS A 293 20.62 0.75 -41.33
N ALA A 294 20.20 -0.28 -42.06
CA ALA A 294 21.11 -1.16 -42.81
C ALA A 294 21.89 -0.40 -43.91
N LYS A 295 21.25 0.59 -44.56
CA LYS A 295 21.92 1.48 -45.52
C LYS A 295 22.95 2.40 -44.85
N GLN A 296 22.67 2.90 -43.65
CA GLN A 296 23.61 3.74 -42.88
C GLN A 296 24.81 2.93 -42.36
N GLU A 297 24.60 1.70 -41.90
CA GLU A 297 25.67 0.82 -41.44
C GLU A 297 26.63 0.41 -42.58
N ASN A 298 26.10 0.19 -43.79
CA ASN A 298 26.93 -0.02 -44.98
C ASN A 298 27.72 1.23 -45.41
N LYS A 299 27.18 2.45 -45.17
CA LYS A 299 27.91 3.70 -45.40
C LYS A 299 29.04 3.90 -44.38
N GLY A 300 28.83 3.47 -43.13
CA GLY A 300 29.84 3.48 -42.06
C GLY A 300 31.03 2.57 -42.38
N LYS A 301 30.79 1.34 -42.84
CA LYS A 301 31.85 0.40 -43.24
C LYS A 301 32.71 0.94 -44.40
N LYS A 302 32.09 1.62 -45.37
CA LYS A 302 32.81 2.24 -46.50
C LYS A 302 33.69 3.43 -46.05
N LEU A 303 33.27 4.19 -45.05
CA LEU A 303 34.05 5.28 -44.48
C LEU A 303 35.20 4.77 -43.60
N GLU A 304 35.01 3.65 -42.90
CA GLU A 304 36.05 3.01 -42.09
C GLU A 304 37.18 2.43 -42.97
N GLU A 305 36.84 1.89 -44.14
CA GLU A 305 37.81 1.41 -45.13
C GLU A 305 38.61 2.57 -45.75
N GLN A 306 37.94 3.69 -46.08
CA GLN A 306 38.61 4.91 -46.53
C GLN A 306 39.49 5.55 -45.44
N ALA A 307 39.11 5.45 -44.16
CA ALA A 307 39.91 5.94 -43.06
C ALA A 307 41.19 5.11 -42.85
N LYS A 308 41.15 3.80 -43.13
CA LYS A 308 42.34 2.93 -43.11
C LYS A 308 43.33 3.28 -44.22
N ASP A 309 42.84 3.60 -45.42
CA ASP A 309 43.68 4.04 -46.53
C ASP A 309 44.34 5.41 -46.25
N VAL A 310 43.60 6.33 -45.61
CA VAL A 310 44.14 7.63 -45.18
C VAL A 310 45.16 7.46 -44.04
N ALA A 311 44.90 6.56 -43.08
CA ALA A 311 45.85 6.27 -42.00
C ALA A 311 47.16 5.68 -42.53
N ALA A 312 47.09 4.75 -43.49
CA ALA A 312 48.27 4.19 -44.16
C ALA A 312 49.07 5.27 -44.94
N ALA A 313 48.38 6.21 -45.58
CA ALA A 313 49.02 7.33 -46.29
C ALA A 313 49.67 8.35 -45.33
N VAL A 314 49.09 8.55 -44.14
CA VAL A 314 49.64 9.42 -43.09
C VAL A 314 50.87 8.77 -42.45
N GLU A 315 50.84 7.45 -42.22
CA GLU A 315 51.98 6.71 -41.65
C GLU A 315 53.17 6.65 -42.63
N ALA A 316 52.89 6.57 -43.94
CA ALA A 316 53.91 6.68 -44.99
C ALA A 316 54.55 8.09 -45.06
N LYS A 317 53.81 9.15 -44.73
CA LYS A 317 54.33 10.53 -44.65
C LYS A 317 55.05 10.82 -43.33
N ALA A 318 54.67 10.17 -42.23
CA ALA A 318 55.28 10.36 -40.92
C ALA A 318 56.68 9.74 -40.79
N LYS A 319 57.04 8.76 -41.64
CA LYS A 319 58.40 8.20 -41.71
C LYS A 319 59.40 9.06 -42.49
N ALA A 320 58.97 10.21 -43.02
CA ALA A 320 59.81 11.16 -43.74
C ALA A 320 59.77 12.54 -43.06
N LYS A 321 60.31 12.64 -41.83
CA LYS A 321 60.86 13.88 -41.22
C LYS A 321 61.35 13.58 -39.80
N THR A 322 62.67 13.51 -39.64
CA THR A 322 63.37 13.65 -38.36
C THR A 322 63.69 15.14 -38.12
N ASP A 323 63.96 15.45 -36.84
CA ASP A 323 64.55 16.69 -36.30
C ASP A 323 63.60 17.87 -36.00
N ASP A 324 63.04 17.89 -34.79
CA ASP A 324 63.38 18.88 -33.74
C ASP A 324 62.62 18.63 -32.42
N GLY A 325 63.28 18.91 -31.28
CA GLY A 325 62.90 18.45 -29.93
C GLY A 325 61.72 19.14 -29.22
N PRO A 326 61.35 18.69 -28.00
CA PRO A 326 60.05 18.96 -27.39
C PRO A 326 60.04 20.17 -26.44
N LYS A 327 58.94 20.95 -26.45
CA LYS A 327 58.55 21.85 -25.36
C LYS A 327 57.21 21.39 -24.77
N THR A 328 57.20 21.22 -23.44
CA THR A 328 56.09 20.69 -22.65
C THR A 328 55.01 21.73 -22.35
N LEU A 329 53.77 21.25 -22.45
CA LEU A 329 52.49 21.91 -22.28
C LEU A 329 52.10 21.95 -20.78
N LEU A 330 52.68 22.86 -20.00
CA LEU A 330 52.41 22.96 -18.55
C LEU A 330 52.13 24.39 -18.05
N ASP A 331 51.65 25.28 -18.93
CA ASP A 331 51.37 26.70 -18.59
C ASP A 331 49.94 27.17 -18.90
N THR A 332 48.96 26.28 -19.13
CA THR A 332 47.61 26.72 -19.58
C THR A 332 46.45 26.39 -18.64
N ILE A 333 46.68 26.03 -17.38
CA ILE A 333 45.56 25.79 -16.44
C ILE A 333 45.87 26.32 -15.03
N LYS A 334 45.86 27.66 -14.83
CA LYS A 334 45.81 28.28 -13.49
C LYS A 334 45.18 29.69 -13.37
N GLU A 335 44.25 30.10 -14.23
CA GLU A 335 43.50 31.36 -14.00
C GLU A 335 41.98 31.20 -14.23
N LYS A 336 41.22 31.08 -13.13
CA LYS A 336 39.85 31.62 -12.95
C LYS A 336 39.27 31.16 -11.60
N ALA A 337 39.61 31.86 -10.53
CA ALA A 337 38.86 31.85 -9.28
C ALA A 337 39.08 33.16 -8.52
N ALA A 338 38.20 34.15 -8.72
CA ALA A 338 38.04 35.29 -7.82
C ALA A 338 36.68 35.96 -8.03
N GLY A 339 35.97 36.20 -6.92
CA GLY A 339 34.97 37.26 -6.80
C GLY A 339 33.56 36.80 -6.46
N VAL A 340 33.17 36.98 -5.19
CA VAL A 340 32.14 37.95 -4.72
C VAL A 340 31.75 37.55 -3.30
N GLY A 341 32.04 38.42 -2.34
CA GLY A 341 31.56 38.35 -0.97
C GLY A 341 30.44 39.35 -0.73
N VAL A 342 29.43 38.97 0.06
CA VAL A 342 28.43 39.86 0.66
C VAL A 342 28.06 39.31 2.04
N ASN A 343 28.18 40.15 3.08
CA ASN A 343 27.73 39.89 4.46
C ASN A 343 26.20 40.04 4.57
N PRO A 344 25.51 39.29 5.46
CA PRO A 344 24.16 39.62 5.91
C PRO A 344 24.19 40.42 7.24
N PRO A 345 23.23 41.35 7.46
CA PRO A 345 23.06 42.00 8.74
C PRO A 345 22.14 41.21 9.68
N GLU A 346 22.46 41.31 10.97
CA GLU A 346 21.63 40.94 12.12
C GLU A 346 20.38 41.83 12.22
N GLY A 347 19.30 41.27 12.75
CA GLY A 347 18.06 42.00 13.03
C GLY A 347 17.10 41.21 13.92
N ASP A 348 17.10 41.57 15.21
CA ASP A 348 16.08 41.28 16.21
C ASP A 348 14.70 41.87 15.84
N SER A 349 13.61 41.17 16.16
CA SER A 349 12.36 41.79 16.65
C SER A 349 11.32 40.76 17.10
N ASP A 350 11.25 40.62 18.41
CA ASP A 350 10.04 40.64 19.24
C ASP A 350 8.68 40.85 18.51
N LYS A 351 7.73 39.92 18.68
CA LYS A 351 6.30 40.14 18.36
C LYS A 351 5.40 39.50 19.40
N GLY A 352 4.54 40.34 19.96
CA GLY A 352 3.66 40.09 21.08
C GLY A 352 2.48 39.16 20.80
N ALA A 353 1.90 38.71 21.91
CA ALA A 353 0.71 37.88 21.98
C ALA A 353 -0.53 38.60 21.44
N TYR A 354 -1.37 37.87 20.70
CA TYR A 354 -2.72 38.31 20.33
C TYR A 354 -3.70 38.03 21.50
N PRO A 355 -4.69 38.91 21.74
CA PRO A 355 -5.77 38.62 22.67
C PRO A 355 -6.68 37.49 22.14
N PRO A 356 -7.33 36.71 23.03
CA PRO A 356 -8.21 35.62 22.63
C PRO A 356 -9.46 36.16 21.90
N MET A 357 -9.84 35.48 20.81
CA MET A 357 -11.10 35.70 20.10
C MET A 357 -12.29 35.22 20.95
N PRO A 358 -13.45 35.90 20.89
CA PRO A 358 -14.65 35.49 21.62
C PRO A 358 -15.23 34.18 21.09
N ASP A 359 -15.88 33.48 22.01
CA ASP A 359 -16.54 32.18 21.86
C ASP A 359 -17.56 32.16 20.71
N THR A 360 -17.39 31.24 19.76
CA THR A 360 -18.12 31.17 18.47
C THR A 360 -19.53 30.57 18.56
N THR A 361 -20.12 30.53 19.75
CA THR A 361 -21.48 29.99 19.97
C THR A 361 -22.56 31.06 20.16
N ALA A 362 -22.20 32.34 20.25
CA ALA A 362 -23.18 33.43 20.30
C ALA A 362 -23.81 33.67 18.91
N GLU A 363 -25.14 33.71 18.85
CA GLU A 363 -25.89 34.09 17.64
C GLU A 363 -25.47 35.50 17.21
N ILE A 364 -24.98 35.64 15.98
CA ILE A 364 -24.65 36.93 15.38
C ILE A 364 -25.97 37.61 15.01
N THR A 365 -26.41 38.59 15.82
CA THR A 365 -27.60 39.40 15.55
C THR A 365 -27.25 40.62 14.70
N ALA A 366 -28.25 41.29 14.13
CA ALA A 366 -28.06 42.54 13.39
C ALA A 366 -27.39 43.61 14.26
N GLU A 367 -27.76 43.68 15.55
CA GLU A 367 -27.19 44.61 16.52
C GLU A 367 -25.70 44.34 16.77
N SER A 368 -25.28 43.08 16.81
CA SER A 368 -23.86 42.72 16.97
C SER A 368 -22.98 43.15 15.79
N LEU A 369 -23.56 43.26 14.58
CA LEU A 369 -22.84 43.73 13.39
C LEU A 369 -22.64 45.25 13.40
N ASP A 370 -23.48 45.99 14.11
CA ASP A 370 -23.36 47.45 14.23
C ASP A 370 -22.17 47.89 15.08
N GLU A 371 -21.72 47.02 15.98
CA GLU A 371 -20.54 47.25 16.84
C GLU A 371 -19.20 46.98 16.12
N LEU A 372 -19.23 46.32 14.95
CA LEU A 372 -18.03 45.91 14.23
C LEU A 372 -17.47 47.00 13.31
N GLY A 373 -16.15 47.16 13.34
CA GLY A 373 -15.43 47.99 12.40
C GLY A 373 -15.44 47.42 10.98
N LYS A 374 -15.15 48.25 9.97
CA LYS A 374 -15.13 47.83 8.56
C LYS A 374 -14.15 46.68 8.28
N SER A 375 -13.01 46.65 8.98
CA SER A 375 -12.04 45.54 8.87
C SER A 375 -12.63 44.22 9.33
N ASP A 376 -13.37 44.24 10.44
CA ASP A 376 -13.91 43.06 11.09
C ASP A 376 -15.10 42.52 10.29
N LEU A 377 -15.92 43.42 9.74
CA LEU A 377 -16.97 43.06 8.79
C LEU A 377 -16.41 42.44 7.50
N LEU A 378 -15.27 42.91 6.99
CA LEU A 378 -14.62 42.27 5.82
C LEU A 378 -14.04 40.90 6.15
N ALA A 379 -13.48 40.72 7.35
CA ALA A 379 -12.99 39.43 7.83
C ALA A 379 -14.15 38.44 8.01
N LEU A 380 -15.26 38.89 8.62
CA LEU A 380 -16.46 38.09 8.83
C LEU A 380 -17.15 37.75 7.49
N ALA A 381 -17.23 38.70 6.55
CA ALA A 381 -17.71 38.43 5.20
C ALA A 381 -16.88 37.35 4.50
N LYS A 382 -15.54 37.43 4.60
CA LYS A 382 -14.63 36.40 4.07
C LYS A 382 -14.85 35.05 4.74
N GLN A 383 -15.03 35.02 6.07
CA GLN A 383 -15.32 33.80 6.83
C GLN A 383 -16.65 33.15 6.42
N ARG A 384 -17.65 33.96 6.07
CA ARG A 384 -18.98 33.52 5.64
C ARG A 384 -19.11 33.31 4.12
N GLY A 385 -18.02 33.41 3.36
CA GLY A 385 -18.03 33.22 1.91
C GLY A 385 -18.71 34.34 1.11
N VAL A 386 -18.97 35.49 1.75
CA VAL A 386 -19.55 36.67 1.13
C VAL A 386 -18.46 37.45 0.40
N LYS A 387 -18.67 37.74 -0.89
CA LYS A 387 -17.75 38.57 -1.69
C LYS A 387 -17.85 40.03 -1.28
N ALA A 388 -17.06 40.44 -0.30
CA ALA A 388 -16.92 41.84 0.12
C ALA A 388 -15.53 42.40 -0.22
N ASN A 389 -15.44 43.70 -0.51
CA ASN A 389 -14.17 44.39 -0.75
C ASN A 389 -14.13 45.75 -0.05
N GLY A 390 -12.91 46.31 0.09
CA GLY A 390 -12.68 47.57 0.81
C GLY A 390 -13.41 48.81 0.25
N ARG A 391 -13.96 48.73 -0.98
CA ARG A 391 -14.73 49.82 -1.59
C ARG A 391 -16.23 49.75 -1.28
N MET A 392 -16.73 48.62 -0.77
CA MET A 392 -18.13 48.50 -0.38
C MET A 392 -18.46 49.37 0.84
N LYS A 393 -19.69 49.88 0.89
CA LYS A 393 -20.21 50.58 2.07
C LYS A 393 -20.45 49.56 3.20
N ILE A 394 -20.25 49.97 4.44
CA ILE A 394 -20.41 49.12 5.63
C ILE A 394 -21.79 48.44 5.63
N GLU A 395 -22.85 49.20 5.37
CA GLU A 395 -24.22 48.68 5.30
C GLU A 395 -24.40 47.58 4.25
N THR A 396 -23.78 47.71 3.07
CA THR A 396 -23.84 46.66 2.04
C THR A 396 -23.14 45.38 2.49
N ILE A 397 -22.03 45.50 3.23
CA ILE A 397 -21.32 44.33 3.78
C ILE A 397 -22.17 43.63 4.84
N LYS A 398 -22.80 44.40 5.75
CA LYS A 398 -23.73 43.88 6.77
C LYS A 398 -24.91 43.13 6.16
N THR A 399 -25.59 43.73 5.18
CA THR A 399 -26.73 43.11 4.49
C THR A 399 -26.33 41.78 3.85
N SER A 400 -25.21 41.73 3.14
CA SER A 400 -24.77 40.49 2.49
C SER A 400 -24.35 39.40 3.50
N ILE A 401 -23.84 39.78 4.67
CA ILE A 401 -23.58 38.82 5.78
C ILE A 401 -24.90 38.27 6.33
N LEU A 402 -25.90 39.14 6.58
CA LEU A 402 -27.21 38.73 7.10
C LEU A 402 -27.97 37.82 6.12
N GLU A 403 -27.94 38.13 4.82
CA GLU A 403 -28.52 37.29 3.77
C GLU A 403 -27.86 35.90 3.74
N ALA A 404 -26.53 35.82 3.86
CA ALA A 404 -25.82 34.55 3.92
C ALA A 404 -26.20 33.72 5.17
N LEU A 405 -26.52 34.37 6.28
CA LEU A 405 -26.99 33.70 7.51
C LEU A 405 -28.44 33.20 7.39
N THR A 406 -29.31 33.90 6.66
CA THR A 406 -30.73 33.51 6.46
C THR A 406 -30.89 32.36 5.47
N VAL A 407 -29.99 32.23 4.49
CA VAL A 407 -30.00 31.11 3.53
C VAL A 407 -29.66 29.78 4.21
N VAL A 408 -28.88 29.79 5.28
CA VAL A 408 -28.52 28.57 6.04
C VAL A 408 -29.68 28.06 6.90
N THR A 409 -30.54 28.95 7.40
CA THR A 409 -31.65 28.59 8.30
C THR A 409 -32.87 28.03 7.56
N THR A 410 -33.00 28.25 6.25
CA THR A 410 -34.17 27.79 5.47
C THR A 410 -34.03 26.39 4.87
N GLN A 411 -32.87 25.72 5.00
CA GLN A 411 -32.64 24.38 4.45
C GLN A 411 -32.87 23.21 5.41
N HIS A 412 -33.16 23.47 6.70
CA HIS A 412 -33.43 22.41 7.68
C HIS A 412 -34.70 22.72 8.49
N GLY A 413 -35.85 22.39 7.91
CA GLY A 413 -37.08 22.23 8.68
C GLY A 413 -37.01 20.97 9.56
N PRO A 414 -37.60 20.97 10.77
CA PRO A 414 -37.68 19.79 11.62
C PRO A 414 -38.58 18.72 10.97
N PRO A 415 -38.33 17.41 11.18
CA PRO A 415 -39.16 16.37 10.61
C PRO A 415 -40.56 16.43 11.25
N GLU A 416 -41.57 16.69 10.43
CA GLU A 416 -42.96 16.52 10.81
C GLU A 416 -43.23 15.06 11.17
N LYS A 417 -43.80 14.87 12.36
CA LYS A 417 -44.31 13.61 12.87
C LYS A 417 -45.51 13.18 12.01
N ILE A 418 -45.29 12.31 11.03
CA ILE A 418 -46.38 11.58 10.40
C ILE A 418 -46.76 10.43 11.33
N VAL A 419 -47.88 10.61 12.04
CA VAL A 419 -48.62 9.52 12.68
C VAL A 419 -49.51 8.92 11.61
N GLU A 420 -49.07 7.81 10.99
CA GLU A 420 -49.95 6.95 10.22
C GLU A 420 -50.17 5.64 10.96
N THR A 421 -51.42 5.46 11.36
CA THR A 421 -52.02 4.21 11.77
C THR A 421 -52.47 3.51 10.50
N THR A 422 -51.86 2.39 10.12
CA THR A 422 -52.44 1.49 9.12
C THR A 422 -52.36 0.05 9.56
N SER A 423 -53.54 -0.55 9.52
CA SER A 423 -53.91 -1.91 9.83
C SER A 423 -53.26 -2.95 8.93
N ALA A 424 -53.27 -4.17 9.44
CA ALA A 424 -52.90 -5.40 8.77
C ALA A 424 -53.56 -5.61 7.39
N SER A 425 -52.91 -6.50 6.62
CA SER A 425 -53.28 -7.15 5.36
C SER A 425 -52.99 -6.39 4.06
N ASP A 426 -51.79 -6.60 3.53
CA ASP A 426 -51.51 -6.49 2.09
C ASP A 426 -50.71 -7.74 1.62
N PRO A 427 -51.18 -8.55 0.65
CA PRO A 427 -50.54 -9.81 0.25
C PRO A 427 -49.37 -9.66 -0.74
N ALA A 428 -48.88 -8.44 -1.01
CA ALA A 428 -47.90 -8.19 -2.08
C ALA A 428 -46.44 -8.57 -1.76
N VAL A 429 -46.13 -9.12 -0.57
CA VAL A 429 -44.75 -9.45 -0.15
C VAL A 429 -44.37 -10.92 -0.42
N THR A 430 -45.32 -11.77 -0.86
CA THR A 430 -45.06 -13.20 -1.12
C THR A 430 -44.66 -13.50 -2.58
N GLU A 431 -44.75 -12.53 -3.49
CA GLU A 431 -44.54 -12.76 -4.94
C GLU A 431 -43.09 -12.50 -5.41
N LEU A 432 -42.24 -11.88 -4.57
CA LEU A 432 -40.83 -11.61 -4.92
C LEU A 432 -39.85 -12.73 -4.52
N MET A 433 -40.28 -13.68 -3.67
CA MET A 433 -39.45 -14.83 -3.22
C MET A 433 -39.70 -16.13 -3.99
N LEU A 434 -40.64 -16.15 -4.94
CA LEU A 434 -40.98 -17.34 -5.74
C LEU A 434 -40.38 -17.35 -7.16
N LEU A 435 -39.69 -16.28 -7.57
CA LEU A 435 -39.14 -16.13 -8.93
C LEU A 435 -37.67 -16.56 -9.09
N GLU A 436 -36.99 -16.98 -8.02
CA GLU A 436 -35.61 -17.52 -8.08
C GLU A 436 -35.53 -19.06 -8.11
N ALA A 437 -36.67 -19.76 -8.14
CA ALA A 437 -36.73 -21.24 -8.14
C ALA A 437 -37.14 -21.87 -9.50
N GLN A 438 -37.24 -21.10 -10.59
CA GLN A 438 -37.64 -21.60 -11.92
C GLN A 438 -36.65 -21.27 -13.05
N ALA A 439 -35.35 -21.25 -12.75
CA ALA A 439 -34.28 -21.13 -13.78
C ALA A 439 -33.38 -22.37 -13.85
N ALA A 440 -33.94 -23.56 -13.63
CA ALA A 440 -33.22 -24.82 -13.66
C ALA A 440 -33.96 -25.91 -14.44
N ASP A 441 -34.46 -25.62 -15.65
CA ASP A 441 -34.75 -26.67 -16.64
C ASP A 441 -35.08 -26.09 -18.03
N ILE A 442 -34.08 -25.78 -18.88
CA ILE A 442 -34.27 -25.71 -20.34
C ILE A 442 -32.98 -26.17 -21.06
N GLY A 443 -33.05 -27.35 -21.65
CA GLY A 443 -32.75 -27.54 -23.09
C GLY A 443 -31.29 -27.53 -23.52
N ALA A 444 -30.74 -28.74 -23.64
CA ALA A 444 -29.68 -29.03 -24.60
C ALA A 444 -30.20 -28.78 -26.03
N ASP A 445 -29.60 -27.84 -26.76
CA ASP A 445 -29.46 -28.00 -28.21
C ASP A 445 -28.32 -27.17 -28.83
N ALA A 446 -27.73 -27.80 -29.84
CA ALA A 446 -26.59 -27.49 -30.69
C ALA A 446 -25.99 -26.07 -30.72
N THR A 447 -24.71 -25.95 -30.32
CA THR A 447 -23.78 -24.96 -30.87
C THR A 447 -22.81 -25.62 -31.87
N PRO A 448 -22.50 -24.97 -33.00
CA PRO A 448 -21.69 -25.56 -34.07
C PRO A 448 -20.22 -25.66 -33.67
N SER A 449 -19.63 -26.85 -33.84
CA SER A 449 -18.19 -27.08 -33.68
C SER A 449 -17.36 -26.19 -34.62
N PRO A 450 -16.35 -25.47 -34.12
CA PRO A 450 -15.33 -24.90 -34.96
C PRO A 450 -14.35 -26.03 -35.33
N THR A 451 -14.58 -26.68 -36.47
CA THR A 451 -13.58 -27.53 -37.14
C THR A 451 -12.52 -26.63 -37.77
N GLY A 452 -11.65 -26.08 -36.92
CA GLY A 452 -10.35 -25.57 -37.31
C GLY A 452 -9.31 -26.48 -36.69
N GLU A 453 -8.76 -27.42 -37.45
CA GLU A 453 -7.54 -28.13 -37.09
C GLU A 453 -6.42 -27.09 -36.93
N SER A 454 -6.26 -26.56 -35.71
CA SER A 454 -4.99 -26.02 -35.27
C SER A 454 -4.05 -27.21 -35.20
N SER A 455 -3.17 -27.33 -36.19
CA SER A 455 -2.01 -28.19 -36.09
C SER A 455 -1.21 -27.73 -34.87
N ASN A 456 -1.51 -28.30 -33.70
CA ASN A 456 -0.64 -28.29 -32.54
C ASN A 456 0.64 -28.99 -33.00
N GLY A 457 1.56 -28.22 -33.57
CA GLY A 457 2.91 -28.66 -33.84
C GLY A 457 3.46 -29.10 -32.49
N LYS A 458 3.51 -30.43 -32.28
CA LYS A 458 4.23 -31.04 -31.17
C LYS A 458 5.62 -30.39 -31.18
N ALA A 459 5.90 -29.54 -30.20
CA ALA A 459 7.25 -29.09 -29.98
C ALA A 459 8.04 -30.36 -29.63
N ALA A 460 8.83 -30.85 -30.58
CA ALA A 460 9.53 -32.14 -30.46
C ALA A 460 10.76 -32.04 -29.54
N GLY A 461 10.68 -31.26 -28.47
CA GLY A 461 11.80 -30.97 -27.58
C GLY A 461 11.42 -30.21 -26.32
N LEU A 462 12.37 -30.09 -25.40
CA LEU A 462 12.26 -29.35 -24.15
C LEU A 462 12.54 -27.86 -24.37
N VAL A 463 11.57 -27.03 -23.98
CA VAL A 463 11.71 -25.57 -23.91
C VAL A 463 11.79 -25.14 -22.45
N VAL A 464 12.80 -24.36 -22.06
CA VAL A 464 12.90 -23.77 -20.72
C VAL A 464 12.77 -22.26 -20.80
N MET A 465 11.79 -21.70 -20.09
CA MET A 465 11.51 -20.27 -20.03
C MET A 465 11.93 -19.71 -18.66
N PHE A 466 12.94 -18.84 -18.65
CA PHE A 466 13.41 -18.18 -17.43
C PHE A 466 12.79 -16.78 -17.27
N GLY A 467 12.09 -16.58 -16.15
CA GLY A 467 11.53 -15.27 -15.77
C GLY A 467 10.35 -14.82 -16.62
N CYS A 468 9.71 -15.75 -17.33
CA CYS A 468 8.49 -15.49 -18.08
C CYS A 468 7.26 -15.76 -17.19
N VAL A 469 6.23 -14.92 -17.33
CA VAL A 469 4.97 -15.05 -16.59
C VAL A 469 3.85 -15.33 -17.60
N PHE A 470 3.01 -16.33 -17.34
CA PHE A 470 1.81 -16.57 -18.11
C PHE A 470 0.66 -15.73 -17.55
N GLU A 471 -0.18 -15.16 -18.42
CA GLU A 471 -1.38 -14.46 -17.97
C GLU A 471 -2.35 -15.44 -17.30
N LYS A 472 -2.79 -15.07 -16.09
CA LYS A 472 -3.44 -15.91 -15.06
C LYS A 472 -4.72 -16.68 -15.47
N ASN A 473 -5.24 -16.53 -16.68
CA ASN A 473 -6.54 -17.08 -17.08
C ASN A 473 -6.47 -18.35 -17.96
N GLN A 474 -5.30 -18.94 -18.16
CA GLN A 474 -5.19 -20.22 -18.88
C GLN A 474 -4.71 -21.31 -17.92
N THR A 475 -5.52 -22.37 -17.79
CA THR A 475 -5.04 -23.67 -17.29
C THR A 475 -3.81 -24.01 -18.10
N LEU A 476 -2.69 -24.34 -17.45
CA LEU A 476 -1.47 -24.72 -18.15
C LEU A 476 -1.81 -25.81 -19.16
N ALA A 477 -1.56 -25.55 -20.44
CA ALA A 477 -1.81 -26.52 -21.48
C ALA A 477 -1.03 -27.81 -21.18
N ASN A 478 -1.56 -28.96 -21.61
CA ASN A 478 -0.86 -30.23 -21.49
C ASN A 478 0.57 -30.10 -22.04
N GLY A 479 1.57 -30.41 -21.20
CA GLY A 479 2.99 -30.27 -21.55
C GLY A 479 3.64 -28.97 -21.10
N VAL A 480 2.98 -28.14 -20.28
CA VAL A 480 3.61 -27.01 -19.58
C VAL A 480 3.75 -27.34 -18.09
N TYR A 481 4.94 -27.18 -17.54
CA TYR A 481 5.29 -27.56 -16.17
C TYR A 481 5.90 -26.37 -15.42
N HIS A 482 5.54 -26.19 -14.15
CA HIS A 482 6.34 -25.36 -13.26
C HIS A 482 7.59 -26.13 -12.82
N LEU A 483 8.71 -25.40 -12.68
CA LEU A 483 9.96 -26.00 -12.25
C LEU A 483 9.84 -26.73 -10.90
N VAL A 484 9.06 -26.20 -9.96
CA VAL A 484 8.90 -26.81 -8.62
C VAL A 484 8.26 -28.20 -8.72
N ASP A 485 7.24 -28.36 -9.57
CA ASP A 485 6.57 -29.64 -9.76
C ASP A 485 7.54 -30.68 -10.36
N LEU A 486 8.36 -30.27 -11.33
CA LEU A 486 9.39 -31.12 -11.91
C LEU A 486 10.45 -31.56 -10.88
N LEU A 487 10.79 -30.68 -9.95
CA LEU A 487 11.84 -30.92 -8.96
C LEU A 487 11.38 -31.71 -7.73
N THR A 488 10.10 -32.03 -7.60
CA THR A 488 9.56 -32.70 -6.40
C THR A 488 10.29 -34.01 -6.12
N GLU A 489 10.36 -34.92 -7.11
CA GLU A 489 11.08 -36.20 -6.96
C GLU A 489 12.60 -36.01 -6.70
N PRO A 490 13.34 -35.21 -7.49
CA PRO A 490 14.75 -34.92 -7.20
C PRO A 490 15.01 -34.32 -5.82
N MET A 491 14.14 -33.42 -5.35
CA MET A 491 14.27 -32.79 -4.03
C MET A 491 14.06 -33.83 -2.92
N GLU A 492 13.04 -34.67 -3.02
CA GLU A 492 12.77 -35.75 -2.07
C GLU A 492 13.94 -36.74 -2.01
N ALA A 493 14.51 -37.11 -3.15
CA ALA A 493 15.69 -37.99 -3.22
C ALA A 493 16.90 -37.38 -2.49
N VAL A 494 17.19 -36.08 -2.69
CA VAL A 494 18.28 -35.40 -1.98
C VAL A 494 18.00 -35.31 -0.48
N CYS A 495 16.77 -34.99 -0.08
CA CYS A 495 16.37 -34.94 1.33
C CYS A 495 16.54 -36.30 2.01
N LEU A 496 16.05 -37.37 1.37
CA LEU A 496 16.11 -38.73 1.89
C LEU A 496 17.56 -39.24 2.00
N GLN A 497 18.39 -38.99 0.99
CA GLN A 497 19.80 -39.42 1.00
C GLN A 497 20.62 -38.78 2.13
N ASN A 498 20.23 -37.57 2.58
CA ASN A 498 20.99 -36.80 3.56
C ASN A 498 20.29 -36.70 4.93
N ASP A 499 19.13 -37.34 5.11
CA ASP A 499 18.31 -37.26 6.32
C ASP A 499 18.04 -35.81 6.77
N VAL A 500 17.66 -34.95 5.81
CA VAL A 500 17.35 -33.53 6.07
C VAL A 500 15.93 -33.18 5.65
N PRO A 501 15.27 -32.24 6.34
CA PRO A 501 13.90 -31.83 6.00
C PRO A 501 13.79 -31.05 4.70
N HIS A 502 14.90 -30.50 4.19
CA HIS A 502 14.94 -29.75 2.94
C HIS A 502 16.33 -29.83 2.30
N TRP A 503 16.41 -29.94 0.97
CA TRP A 503 17.67 -30.10 0.23
C TRP A 503 18.66 -28.94 0.50
N SER A 504 18.17 -27.74 0.78
CA SER A 504 19.04 -26.59 1.11
C SER A 504 19.73 -26.70 2.47
N ALA A 505 19.29 -27.63 3.34
CA ALA A 505 19.89 -27.89 4.64
C ALA A 505 21.05 -28.90 4.58
N VAL A 506 21.31 -29.51 3.42
CA VAL A 506 22.46 -30.40 3.23
C VAL A 506 23.75 -29.61 3.51
N GLU A 507 24.62 -30.23 4.32
CA GLU A 507 25.75 -29.61 4.98
C GLU A 507 26.56 -28.65 4.07
N PHE A 508 26.86 -27.47 4.61
CA PHE A 508 27.71 -26.44 3.98
C PHE A 508 27.23 -25.97 2.60
N GLY A 509 25.92 -26.00 2.34
CA GLY A 509 25.37 -25.50 1.08
C GLY A 509 25.72 -26.38 -0.12
N LYS A 510 25.97 -27.68 0.10
CA LYS A 510 26.14 -28.67 -0.96
C LYS A 510 24.82 -29.07 -1.64
N GLY A 511 23.69 -28.78 -0.98
CA GLY A 511 22.34 -29.05 -1.47
C GLY A 511 22.09 -28.68 -2.94
N PRO A 512 22.38 -27.44 -3.39
CA PRO A 512 22.19 -27.04 -4.79
C PRO A 512 22.91 -27.95 -5.78
N GLY A 513 24.17 -28.31 -5.49
CA GLY A 513 24.97 -29.17 -6.36
C GLY A 513 24.42 -30.60 -6.41
N MET A 514 23.98 -31.14 -5.27
CA MET A 514 23.35 -32.45 -5.22
C MET A 514 22.02 -32.48 -5.96
N LEU A 515 21.17 -31.46 -5.79
CA LEU A 515 19.91 -31.35 -6.52
C LEU A 515 20.14 -31.27 -8.04
N SER A 516 21.15 -30.52 -8.47
CA SER A 516 21.54 -30.43 -9.88
C SER A 516 22.02 -31.77 -10.45
N ALA A 517 22.73 -32.58 -9.65
CA ALA A 517 23.23 -33.89 -10.04
C ALA A 517 22.12 -34.95 -10.09
N VAL A 518 21.27 -35.01 -9.07
CA VAL A 518 20.13 -35.93 -9.01
C VAL A 518 19.14 -35.64 -10.14
N LEU A 519 18.88 -34.37 -10.45
CA LEU A 519 18.05 -34.01 -11.60
C LEU A 519 18.65 -34.53 -12.92
N ASP A 520 19.98 -34.47 -13.07
CA ASP A 520 20.65 -34.88 -14.29
C ASP A 520 20.59 -36.40 -14.49
N GLU A 521 20.83 -37.17 -13.42
CA GLU A 521 20.71 -38.63 -13.39
C GLU A 521 19.26 -39.07 -13.66
N TRP A 522 18.30 -38.45 -12.98
CA TRP A 522 16.88 -38.69 -13.21
C TRP A 522 16.48 -38.46 -14.67
N TRP A 523 17.09 -37.46 -15.32
CA TRP A 523 16.88 -37.16 -16.72
C TRP A 523 17.46 -38.24 -17.64
N ASP A 524 18.63 -38.79 -17.31
CA ASP A 524 19.23 -39.88 -18.09
C ASP A 524 18.42 -41.17 -17.97
N GLU A 525 17.83 -41.44 -16.81
CA GLU A 525 17.01 -42.64 -16.58
C GLU A 525 15.62 -42.55 -17.22
N LYS A 526 14.90 -41.44 -16.99
CA LYS A 526 13.50 -41.29 -17.43
C LYS A 526 13.36 -40.58 -18.78
N GLY A 527 14.44 -40.00 -19.27
CA GLY A 527 14.50 -39.20 -20.49
C GLY A 527 13.94 -37.79 -20.34
N PRO A 528 14.28 -36.88 -21.29
CA PRO A 528 13.37 -35.94 -21.89
C PRO A 528 12.02 -35.64 -21.25
N LYS A 529 11.83 -34.74 -20.28
CA LYS A 529 10.47 -34.16 -20.16
C LYS A 529 10.23 -33.30 -21.40
N GLU A 530 9.50 -33.82 -22.37
CA GLU A 530 9.03 -33.04 -23.52
C GLU A 530 8.03 -31.98 -23.06
N GLY A 531 8.14 -30.76 -23.59
CA GLY A 531 7.24 -29.65 -23.25
C GLY A 531 7.95 -28.38 -22.82
N VAL A 532 7.24 -27.52 -22.09
CA VAL A 532 7.71 -26.20 -21.65
C VAL A 532 7.86 -26.17 -20.14
N ILE A 533 9.05 -25.88 -19.64
CA ILE A 533 9.32 -25.64 -18.21
C ILE A 533 9.37 -24.15 -17.95
N ILE A 534 8.59 -23.69 -16.99
CA ILE A 534 8.60 -22.30 -16.50
C ILE A 534 9.43 -22.24 -15.22
N ALA A 535 10.52 -21.49 -15.28
CA ALA A 535 11.46 -21.33 -14.18
C ALA A 535 11.56 -19.86 -13.75
N ASP A 536 11.24 -19.57 -12.50
CA ASP A 536 11.48 -18.25 -11.92
C ASP A 536 12.94 -18.15 -11.43
N PRO A 537 13.79 -17.30 -12.03
CA PRO A 537 15.20 -17.14 -11.63
C PRO A 537 15.39 -16.62 -10.21
N SER A 538 14.33 -16.09 -9.57
CA SER A 538 14.35 -15.60 -8.19
C SER A 538 14.27 -16.71 -7.13
N THR A 539 13.88 -17.93 -7.50
CA THR A 539 13.75 -19.05 -6.56
C THR A 539 15.08 -19.75 -6.30
N ALA A 540 15.20 -20.42 -5.15
CA ALA A 540 16.42 -21.13 -4.78
C ALA A 540 16.62 -22.39 -5.64
N GLU A 541 15.52 -23.04 -5.96
CA GLU A 541 15.39 -24.21 -6.82
C GLU A 541 15.91 -23.88 -8.22
N CYS A 542 15.44 -22.79 -8.82
CA CYS A 542 15.91 -22.38 -10.15
C CYS A 542 17.41 -22.09 -10.14
N ARG A 543 17.94 -21.42 -9.11
CA ARG A 543 19.38 -21.16 -9.01
C ARG A 543 20.19 -22.45 -8.87
N ALA A 544 19.67 -23.43 -8.14
CA ALA A 544 20.34 -24.71 -7.93
C ALA A 544 20.51 -25.50 -9.23
N VAL A 545 19.46 -25.58 -10.06
CA VAL A 545 19.45 -26.45 -11.25
C VAL A 545 19.60 -25.70 -12.58
N LYS A 546 19.87 -24.39 -12.53
CA LYS A 546 19.87 -23.50 -13.70
C LYS A 546 20.70 -24.01 -14.87
N GLU A 547 21.91 -24.48 -14.60
CA GLU A 547 22.80 -24.96 -15.66
C GLU A 547 22.44 -26.36 -16.15
N THR A 548 21.95 -27.26 -15.29
CA THR A 548 21.39 -28.54 -15.77
C THR A 548 20.22 -28.28 -16.73
N LEU A 549 19.30 -27.39 -16.38
CA LEU A 549 18.18 -27.01 -17.26
C LEU A 549 18.65 -26.43 -18.60
N ARG A 550 19.64 -25.53 -18.59
CA ARG A 550 20.18 -24.94 -19.82
C ARG A 550 20.87 -25.95 -20.72
N ARG A 551 21.56 -26.92 -20.13
CA ARG A 551 22.26 -27.98 -20.85
C ARG A 551 21.30 -29.01 -21.46
N ARG A 552 20.19 -29.31 -20.78
CA ARG A 552 19.19 -30.31 -21.20
C ARG A 552 18.09 -29.74 -22.11
N ALA A 553 17.95 -28.42 -22.20
CA ALA A 553 16.93 -27.78 -23.03
C ALA A 553 17.35 -27.68 -24.50
N ASP A 554 16.42 -28.01 -25.39
CA ASP A 554 16.55 -27.76 -26.82
C ASP A 554 16.41 -26.26 -27.12
N VAL A 555 15.55 -25.56 -26.35
CA VAL A 555 15.34 -24.11 -26.48
C VAL A 555 15.32 -23.45 -25.11
N VAL A 556 16.10 -22.38 -24.94
CA VAL A 556 16.08 -21.55 -23.73
C VAL A 556 15.57 -20.15 -24.05
N ILE A 557 14.43 -19.79 -23.48
CA ILE A 557 13.84 -18.45 -23.56
C ILE A 557 14.11 -17.71 -22.25
N ARG A 558 14.44 -16.43 -22.33
CA ARG A 558 14.64 -15.58 -21.14
C ARG A 558 13.87 -14.28 -21.34
N SER A 559 13.19 -13.83 -20.29
CA SER A 559 12.63 -12.48 -20.29
C SER A 559 13.75 -11.45 -20.41
N VAL A 560 13.57 -10.48 -21.30
CA VAL A 560 14.42 -9.29 -21.34
C VAL A 560 13.92 -8.40 -20.20
N GLN A 561 14.65 -8.39 -19.09
CA GLN A 561 14.39 -7.48 -17.97
C GLN A 561 14.95 -6.10 -18.26
#